data_AF-A0A519YLW2-F1
#
_entry.id   AF-A0A519YLW2-F1
#
_cell.length_a   1.000
_cell.length_b   1.000
_cell.length_c   1.000
_cell.angle_alpha   90.00
_cell.angle_beta   90.00
_cell.angle_gamma   90.00
#
_symmetry.space_group_name_H-M   'P 1'
#
loop_
_entity.id
_entity.type
_entity.pdbx_description
1 polymer ?
#
loop_
_entity_poly.entity_id
_entity_poly.type
_entity_poly.pdbx_seq_one_letter_code
_entity_poly.pdbx_strand_id
1 'polypeptide(L)'
;MRFTLPLAATLLLGSAVLLTSCEDLIDIASPVQTVGQAFSGDTLRSPIKGTIAGRTAPYYMVSDVTINDGDTLLLQPGVKILVIGKPKSTSTFGQASNNPGFVVNGALLSLGTKTAPVVMTIADNLKGDASAVQSAATDPAFKGYWGGINADGASLVVLRYTDLGYVGGPYGANAPTGYAAGDPKLGISMLAKKLNAKFV
;
A
#
# COMPACT_ATOMS: atom_id res chain seq x y z
N MET A 1 46.33 3.53 80.31
CA MET A 1 46.07 4.99 80.20
C MET A 1 45.29 5.24 78.93
N ARG A 2 44.01 5.61 79.11
CA ARG A 2 43.08 6.40 78.28
C ARG A 2 43.10 6.32 76.74
N PHE A 3 41.93 5.90 76.23
CA PHE A 3 41.27 6.18 74.95
C PHE A 3 41.65 7.50 74.25
N THR A 4 41.72 7.48 72.91
CA THR A 4 40.71 8.08 72.00
C THR A 4 40.92 7.62 70.54
N LEU A 5 39.81 7.24 69.88
CA LEU A 5 39.65 7.08 68.42
C LEU A 5 39.30 8.46 67.82
N PRO A 6 39.47 8.72 66.49
CA PRO A 6 38.30 8.51 65.61
C PRO A 6 38.56 8.25 64.09
N LEU A 7 37.49 7.71 63.49
CA LEU A 7 36.89 7.98 62.15
C LEU A 7 37.46 7.47 60.81
N ALA A 8 36.53 6.80 60.09
CA ALA A 8 36.32 6.72 58.64
C ALA A 8 37.25 5.79 57.83
N ALA A 9 36.79 4.95 56.89
CA ALA A 9 35.48 4.78 56.25
C ALA A 9 35.31 3.31 55.79
N THR A 10 34.10 2.80 55.95
CA THR A 10 33.67 1.45 55.57
C THR A 10 33.34 1.41 54.07
N LEU A 11 33.95 0.52 53.30
CA LEU A 11 33.55 0.21 51.92
C LEU A 11 32.97 -1.22 51.88
N LEU A 12 31.64 -1.32 51.96
CA LEU A 12 30.90 -2.56 51.71
C LEU A 12 30.69 -2.72 50.19
N LEU A 13 31.38 -3.68 49.56
CA LEU A 13 31.02 -4.17 48.24
C LEU A 13 29.83 -5.14 48.37
N GLY A 14 28.62 -4.64 48.13
CA GLY A 14 27.43 -5.46 47.93
C GLY A 14 27.39 -6.00 46.50
N SER A 15 27.48 -7.31 46.34
CA SER A 15 27.24 -8.00 45.06
C SER A 15 25.74 -7.97 44.74
N ALA A 16 25.33 -7.11 43.81
CA ALA A 16 23.98 -7.12 43.26
C ALA A 16 23.84 -8.27 42.23
N VAL A 17 23.05 -9.28 42.58
CA VAL A 17 22.61 -10.33 41.65
C VAL A 17 21.56 -9.72 40.72
N LEU A 18 21.95 -9.44 39.48
CA LEU A 18 21.02 -9.02 38.43
C LEU A 18 20.25 -10.25 37.94
N LEU A 19 19.02 -10.42 38.45
CA LEU A 19 18.03 -11.33 37.87
C LEU A 19 17.63 -10.77 36.49
N THR A 20 18.22 -11.31 35.42
CA THR A 20 17.74 -11.09 34.06
C THR A 20 16.46 -11.90 33.88
N SER A 21 15.31 -11.23 33.95
CA SER A 21 14.03 -11.79 33.56
C SER A 21 14.03 -11.93 32.03
N CYS A 22 14.21 -13.14 31.53
CA CYS A 22 13.93 -13.46 30.14
C CYS A 22 12.41 -13.56 30.02
N GLU A 23 11.75 -12.45 29.68
CA GLU A 23 10.35 -12.53 29.27
C GLU A 23 10.32 -13.13 27.86
N ASP A 24 9.99 -14.43 27.78
CA ASP A 24 9.61 -15.07 26.52
C ASP A 24 8.34 -14.39 26.01
N LEU A 25 8.50 -13.45 25.08
CA LEU A 25 7.39 -12.89 24.32
C LEU A 25 6.83 -14.01 23.46
N ILE A 26 5.71 -14.59 23.92
CA ILE A 26 4.93 -15.54 23.11
C ILE A 26 4.34 -14.75 21.95
N ASP A 27 4.99 -14.83 20.78
CA ASP A 27 4.49 -14.27 19.53
C ASP A 27 3.34 -15.15 19.03
N ILE A 28 2.12 -14.84 19.48
CA ILE A 28 0.93 -15.51 18.98
C ILE A 28 0.68 -15.00 17.55
N ALA A 29 0.92 -15.87 16.57
CA ALA A 29 0.67 -15.58 15.17
C ALA A 29 -0.76 -15.07 14.96
N SER A 30 -0.89 -13.86 14.45
CA SER A 30 -2.19 -13.30 14.10
C SER A 30 -2.84 -14.11 12.98
N PRO A 31 -4.15 -14.43 13.06
CA PRO A 31 -4.81 -15.21 12.03
C PRO A 31 -4.81 -14.45 10.69
N VAL A 32 -4.47 -15.17 9.62
CA VAL A 32 -4.51 -14.68 8.25
C VAL A 32 -5.95 -14.32 7.90
N GLN A 33 -6.21 -13.03 7.67
CA GLN A 33 -7.55 -12.55 7.35
C GLN A 33 -7.93 -12.97 5.93
N THR A 34 -9.14 -13.51 5.75
CA THR A 34 -9.67 -13.89 4.43
C THR A 34 -11.10 -13.39 4.27
N VAL A 35 -11.44 -12.91 3.09
CA VAL A 35 -12.81 -12.64 2.65
C VAL A 35 -13.07 -13.41 1.36
N GLY A 36 -14.23 -14.07 1.27
CA GLY A 36 -14.62 -14.83 0.09
C GLY A 36 -13.59 -15.87 -0.33
N GLN A 37 -13.52 -16.12 -1.64
CA GLN A 37 -12.58 -17.09 -2.22
C GLN A 37 -11.19 -16.49 -2.39
N ALA A 38 -10.15 -17.32 -2.26
CA ALA A 38 -8.78 -16.92 -2.56
C ALA A 38 -8.58 -16.77 -4.08
N PHE A 39 -7.92 -15.69 -4.48
CA PHE A 39 -7.50 -15.46 -5.85
C PHE A 39 -6.29 -16.33 -6.20
N SER A 40 -6.37 -17.10 -7.29
CA SER A 40 -5.36 -18.09 -7.68
C SER A 40 -4.49 -17.68 -8.88
N GLY A 41 -4.80 -16.56 -9.55
CA GLY A 41 -4.04 -16.07 -10.70
C GLY A 41 -2.85 -15.20 -10.33
N ASP A 42 -2.11 -14.73 -11.35
CA ASP A 42 -1.08 -13.69 -11.20
C ASP A 42 -1.54 -12.32 -11.74
N THR A 43 -2.48 -12.32 -12.68
CA THR A 43 -2.94 -11.12 -13.39
C THR A 43 -4.36 -10.80 -12.94
N LEU A 44 -4.56 -9.60 -12.41
CA LEU A 44 -5.86 -9.13 -11.94
C LEU A 44 -6.84 -9.05 -13.13
N ARG A 45 -8.06 -9.56 -12.91
CA ARG A 45 -9.13 -9.56 -13.92
C ARG A 45 -10.35 -8.88 -13.33
N SER A 46 -11.00 -8.05 -14.14
CA SER A 46 -12.23 -7.37 -13.76
C SER A 46 -13.45 -8.23 -14.13
N PRO A 47 -14.50 -8.30 -13.29
CA PRO A 47 -14.51 -7.83 -11.90
C PRO A 47 -13.67 -8.73 -10.98
N ILE A 48 -13.23 -8.20 -9.84
CA ILE A 48 -12.47 -8.94 -8.83
C ILE A 48 -13.11 -8.85 -7.45
N LYS A 49 -12.96 -9.93 -6.67
CA LYS A 49 -13.37 -10.02 -5.26
C LYS A 49 -12.62 -11.12 -4.55
N GLY A 50 -12.82 -11.22 -3.25
CA GLY A 50 -12.24 -12.25 -2.41
C GLY A 50 -10.90 -11.82 -1.82
N THR A 51 -9.95 -12.75 -1.71
CA THR A 51 -8.66 -12.52 -1.05
C THR A 51 -7.49 -12.69 -2.00
N ILE A 52 -6.62 -11.69 -2.09
CA ILE A 52 -5.30 -11.80 -2.73
C ILE A 52 -4.26 -11.99 -1.63
N ALA A 53 -3.57 -13.12 -1.68
CA ALA A 53 -2.58 -13.49 -0.68
C ALA A 53 -1.24 -12.78 -0.89
N GLY A 54 -0.52 -12.50 0.21
CA GLY A 54 0.87 -12.05 0.13
C GLY A 54 1.76 -13.13 -0.48
N ARG A 55 2.69 -12.74 -1.36
CA ARG A 55 3.68 -13.63 -1.96
C ARG A 55 4.87 -12.84 -2.49
N THR A 56 5.99 -13.53 -2.73
CA THR A 56 7.23 -12.90 -3.25
C THR A 56 7.07 -12.32 -4.65
N ALA A 57 6.36 -13.01 -5.54
CA ALA A 57 6.15 -12.56 -6.92
C ALA A 57 5.02 -11.52 -7.01
N PRO A 58 5.16 -10.47 -7.84
CA PRO A 58 4.10 -9.47 -7.98
C PRO A 58 2.87 -10.03 -8.68
N TYR A 59 1.70 -9.47 -8.39
CA TYR A 59 0.51 -9.54 -9.22
C TYR A 59 0.55 -8.45 -10.29
N TYR A 60 -0.15 -8.65 -11.41
CA TYR A 60 -0.11 -7.75 -12.56
C TYR A 60 -1.46 -7.11 -12.84
N MET A 61 -1.48 -5.79 -13.01
CA MET A 61 -2.65 -5.05 -13.50
C MET A 61 -2.41 -4.63 -14.95
N VAL A 62 -3.16 -5.24 -15.87
CA VAL A 62 -3.06 -5.00 -17.33
C VAL A 62 -4.19 -4.12 -17.88
N SER A 63 -5.28 -3.97 -17.12
CA SER A 63 -6.46 -3.18 -17.45
C SER A 63 -7.10 -2.70 -16.15
N ASP A 64 -8.11 -1.83 -16.26
CA ASP A 64 -8.89 -1.44 -15.10
C ASP A 64 -9.45 -2.67 -14.36
N VAL A 65 -9.48 -2.57 -13.04
CA VAL A 65 -9.95 -3.64 -12.15
C VAL A 65 -11.11 -3.12 -11.34
N THR A 66 -12.29 -3.72 -11.54
CA THR A 66 -13.51 -3.30 -10.86
C THR A 66 -13.82 -4.21 -9.69
N ILE A 67 -14.08 -3.61 -8.53
CA ILE A 67 -14.73 -4.28 -7.40
C ILE A 67 -16.19 -3.84 -7.44
N ASN A 68 -17.10 -4.77 -7.73
CA ASN A 68 -18.52 -4.45 -7.87
C ASN A 68 -19.14 -4.05 -6.53
N ASP A 69 -20.31 -3.42 -6.60
CA ASP A 69 -21.10 -3.15 -5.40
C ASP A 69 -21.45 -4.45 -4.67
N GLY A 70 -21.44 -4.40 -3.34
CA GLY A 70 -21.62 -5.58 -2.47
C GLY A 70 -20.43 -6.54 -2.43
N ASP A 71 -19.50 -6.49 -3.38
CA ASP A 71 -18.28 -7.30 -3.35
C ASP A 71 -17.20 -6.67 -2.46
N THR A 72 -16.31 -7.50 -1.95
CA THR A 72 -15.14 -7.08 -1.16
C THR A 72 -13.88 -7.69 -1.75
N LEU A 73 -12.84 -6.89 -1.92
CA LEU A 73 -11.48 -7.34 -2.20
C LEU A 73 -10.59 -7.08 -0.98
N LEU A 74 -9.94 -8.14 -0.50
CA LEU A 74 -8.92 -8.08 0.53
C LEU A 74 -7.54 -8.33 -0.09
N LEU A 75 -6.61 -7.41 0.14
CA LEU A 75 -5.19 -7.56 -0.13
C LEU A 75 -4.48 -7.80 1.21
N GLN A 76 -3.86 -8.97 1.35
CA GLN A 76 -3.15 -9.36 2.55
C GLN A 76 -1.77 -8.68 2.65
N PRO A 77 -1.12 -8.71 3.84
CA PRO A 77 0.25 -8.22 4.00
C PRO A 77 1.21 -8.79 2.95
N GLY A 78 2.08 -7.95 2.40
CA GLY A 78 3.09 -8.36 1.42
C GLY A 78 2.58 -8.53 -0.02
N VAL A 79 1.31 -8.22 -0.31
CA VAL A 79 0.83 -8.15 -1.70
C VAL A 79 1.58 -7.03 -2.44
N LYS A 80 2.23 -7.38 -3.56
CA LYS A 80 2.79 -6.42 -4.52
C LYS A 80 1.99 -6.47 -5.82
N ILE A 81 1.44 -5.35 -6.24
CA ILE A 81 0.77 -5.18 -7.53
C ILE A 81 1.65 -4.29 -8.41
N LEU A 82 2.07 -4.84 -9.55
CA LEU A 82 2.72 -4.12 -10.62
C LEU A 82 1.71 -3.75 -11.68
N VAL A 83 1.53 -2.44 -11.86
CA VAL A 83 0.72 -1.92 -12.94
C VAL A 83 1.56 -1.86 -14.20
N ILE A 84 1.10 -2.61 -15.21
CA ILE A 84 1.83 -2.79 -16.47
C ILE A 84 0.99 -2.39 -17.68
N GLY A 85 -0.34 -2.34 -17.55
CA GLY A 85 -1.23 -1.98 -18.66
C GLY A 85 -1.06 -2.90 -19.88
N LYS A 86 -1.34 -2.36 -21.06
CA LYS A 86 -1.04 -2.95 -22.38
C LYS A 86 -0.36 -1.92 -23.30
N PRO A 87 0.83 -1.40 -22.93
CA PRO A 87 1.57 -0.47 -23.76
C PRO A 87 1.96 -1.10 -25.10
N LYS A 88 1.93 -0.31 -26.18
CA LYS A 88 2.56 -0.69 -27.45
C LYS A 88 4.09 -0.53 -27.40
N SER A 89 4.58 0.33 -26.50
CA SER A 89 5.99 0.60 -26.20
C SER A 89 6.12 1.22 -24.81
N THR A 90 7.34 1.27 -24.26
CA THR A 90 7.63 1.96 -22.99
C THR A 90 7.19 3.43 -22.99
N SER A 91 7.25 4.12 -24.13
CA SER A 91 6.80 5.52 -24.27
C SER A 91 5.28 5.71 -24.22
N THR A 92 4.51 4.64 -24.45
CA THR A 92 3.03 4.65 -24.36
C THR A 92 2.50 4.23 -22.99
N PHE A 93 3.38 3.83 -22.05
CA PHE A 93 2.97 3.54 -20.69
C PHE A 93 2.63 4.83 -19.92
N GLY A 94 1.51 4.82 -19.19
CA GLY A 94 0.99 5.99 -18.49
C GLY A 94 0.22 6.97 -19.35
N GLN A 95 0.10 6.74 -20.67
CA GLN A 95 -0.75 7.59 -21.50
C GLN A 95 -2.23 7.31 -21.23
N ALA A 96 -3.09 8.23 -21.68
CA ALA A 96 -4.53 8.18 -21.51
C ALA A 96 -5.20 6.87 -21.99
N SER A 97 -4.60 6.19 -22.97
CA SER A 97 -5.05 4.89 -23.49
C SER A 97 -4.50 3.69 -22.71
N ASN A 98 -3.62 3.92 -21.74
CA ASN A 98 -2.83 2.89 -21.09
C ASN A 98 -2.33 3.32 -19.69
N ASN A 99 -3.29 3.59 -18.79
CA ASN A 99 -3.04 3.93 -17.39
C ASN A 99 -4.11 3.30 -16.47
N PRO A 100 -4.19 1.97 -16.39
CA PRO A 100 -5.28 1.30 -15.70
C PRO A 100 -5.32 1.67 -14.21
N GLY A 101 -6.48 1.53 -13.58
CA GLY A 101 -6.67 1.77 -12.15
C GLY A 101 -7.69 0.85 -11.52
N PHE A 102 -7.89 1.02 -10.22
CA PHE A 102 -9.01 0.40 -9.52
C PHE A 102 -10.27 1.25 -9.69
N VAL A 103 -11.39 0.57 -9.94
CA VAL A 103 -12.74 1.14 -9.83
C VAL A 103 -13.46 0.40 -8.71
N VAL A 104 -13.64 1.06 -7.57
CA VAL A 104 -14.17 0.47 -6.35
C VAL A 104 -15.60 0.93 -6.14
N ASN A 105 -16.55 0.03 -6.43
CA ASN A 105 -17.97 0.22 -6.13
C ASN A 105 -18.41 -0.53 -4.86
N GLY A 106 -17.62 -1.52 -4.43
CA GLY A 106 -17.82 -2.28 -3.20
C GLY A 106 -16.85 -1.85 -2.10
N ALA A 107 -16.15 -2.82 -1.52
CA ALA A 107 -15.13 -2.58 -0.50
C ALA A 107 -13.72 -3.00 -0.94
N LEU A 108 -12.72 -2.15 -0.69
CA LEU A 108 -11.30 -2.44 -0.87
C LEU A 108 -10.60 -2.41 0.50
N LEU A 109 -10.04 -3.54 0.90
CA LEU A 109 -9.27 -3.69 2.12
C LEU A 109 -7.81 -3.96 1.76
N SER A 110 -6.97 -2.94 1.80
CA SER A 110 -5.51 -3.06 1.65
C SER A 110 -4.89 -3.10 3.04
N LEU A 111 -4.60 -4.31 3.54
CA LEU A 111 -4.21 -4.55 4.93
C LEU A 111 -2.75 -5.00 5.00
N GLY A 112 -1.83 -4.07 4.75
CA GLY A 112 -0.40 -4.29 4.98
C GLY A 112 -0.02 -4.31 6.46
N THR A 113 1.25 -4.61 6.70
CA THR A 113 1.92 -4.41 8.00
C THR A 113 3.19 -3.59 7.82
N LYS A 114 3.77 -3.11 8.92
CA LYS A 114 5.03 -2.37 8.88
C LYS A 114 6.17 -3.14 8.20
N THR A 115 6.23 -4.46 8.37
CA THR A 115 7.28 -5.33 7.81
C THR A 115 6.90 -5.94 6.46
N ALA A 116 5.61 -5.99 6.14
CA ALA A 116 5.08 -6.48 4.87
C ALA A 116 3.96 -5.56 4.37
N PRO A 117 4.30 -4.37 3.83
CA PRO A 117 3.30 -3.45 3.30
C PRO A 117 2.62 -4.05 2.07
N VAL A 118 1.43 -3.55 1.74
CA VAL A 118 0.85 -3.75 0.41
C VAL A 118 1.46 -2.70 -0.51
N VAL A 119 2.02 -3.10 -1.63
CA VAL A 119 2.70 -2.19 -2.57
C VAL A 119 1.97 -2.18 -3.90
N MET A 120 1.53 -1.00 -4.35
CA MET A 120 0.94 -0.79 -5.68
C MET A 120 1.80 0.21 -6.45
N THR A 121 2.47 -0.26 -7.49
CA THR A 121 3.51 0.53 -8.16
C THR A 121 3.71 0.08 -9.61
N ILE A 122 4.69 0.67 -10.27
CA ILE A 122 5.11 0.35 -11.64
C ILE A 122 6.41 -0.46 -11.64
N ALA A 123 6.80 -0.98 -12.80
CA ALA A 123 8.06 -1.68 -12.97
C ALA A 123 9.27 -0.78 -12.66
N ASP A 124 10.32 -1.35 -12.07
CA ASP A 124 11.47 -0.57 -11.57
C ASP A 124 12.23 0.16 -12.67
N ASN A 125 12.27 -0.37 -13.89
CA ASN A 125 12.90 0.28 -15.05
C ASN A 125 12.16 1.53 -15.56
N LEU A 126 10.95 1.80 -15.04
CA LEU A 126 10.19 3.00 -15.33
C LEU A 126 10.33 4.07 -14.23
N LYS A 127 10.96 3.71 -13.11
CA LYS A 127 11.22 4.61 -12.00
C LYS A 127 12.45 5.46 -12.31
N GLY A 128 12.44 6.69 -11.80
CA GLY A 128 13.61 7.56 -11.88
C GLY A 128 14.75 7.03 -11.00
N ASP A 129 15.94 7.59 -11.18
CA ASP A 129 17.06 7.32 -10.28
C ASP A 129 16.80 8.02 -8.94
N ALA A 130 16.53 7.21 -7.91
CA ALA A 130 16.29 7.70 -6.56
C ALA A 130 17.52 8.35 -5.90
N SER A 131 18.71 8.16 -6.45
CA SER A 131 19.97 8.73 -5.92
C SER A 131 20.36 10.04 -6.60
N ALA A 132 19.69 10.40 -7.70
CA ALA A 132 19.97 11.63 -8.43
C ALA A 132 18.98 12.74 -8.04
N VAL A 133 19.42 14.00 -8.17
CA VAL A 133 18.53 15.16 -8.03
C VAL A 133 17.55 15.15 -9.19
N GLN A 134 16.27 14.90 -8.91
CA GLN A 134 15.21 14.91 -9.90
C GLN A 134 14.51 16.27 -9.90
N SER A 135 14.26 16.81 -11.10
CA SER A 135 13.32 17.93 -11.25
C SER A 135 11.89 17.41 -11.13
N ALA A 136 11.03 18.10 -10.38
CA ALA A 136 9.62 17.74 -10.28
C ALA A 136 8.92 17.67 -11.66
N ALA A 137 9.41 18.43 -12.65
CA ALA A 137 8.87 18.42 -14.01
C ALA A 137 9.20 17.14 -14.81
N THR A 138 10.27 16.42 -14.43
CA THR A 138 10.76 15.26 -15.17
C THR A 138 10.77 13.98 -14.34
N ASP A 139 10.57 14.06 -13.03
CA ASP A 139 10.55 12.90 -12.15
C ASP A 139 9.37 11.98 -12.52
N PRO A 140 9.66 10.71 -12.86
CA PRO A 140 8.63 9.70 -13.10
C PRO A 140 7.56 9.62 -12.01
N ALA A 141 7.89 9.93 -10.75
CA ALA A 141 6.97 9.91 -9.61
C ALA A 141 5.77 10.86 -9.79
N PHE A 142 5.95 11.99 -10.50
CA PHE A 142 4.89 12.99 -10.73
C PHE A 142 4.20 12.86 -12.10
N LYS A 143 4.60 11.88 -12.92
CA LYS A 143 4.05 11.71 -14.27
C LYS A 143 2.65 11.08 -14.30
N GLY A 144 2.29 10.33 -13.26
CA GLY A 144 1.03 9.57 -13.22
C GLY A 144 1.00 8.46 -14.26
N TYR A 145 1.60 7.32 -13.93
CA TYR A 145 1.68 6.18 -14.84
C TYR A 145 0.44 5.28 -14.81
N TRP A 146 -0.39 5.39 -13.78
CA TRP A 146 -1.59 4.60 -13.67
C TRP A 146 -2.71 5.37 -12.97
N GLY A 147 -3.94 4.91 -13.13
CA GLY A 147 -5.13 5.66 -12.75
C GLY A 147 -5.32 5.80 -11.23
N GLY A 148 -4.60 5.02 -10.43
CA GLY A 148 -4.78 5.00 -8.99
C GLY A 148 -6.05 4.26 -8.56
N ILE A 149 -6.69 4.74 -7.49
CA ILE A 149 -7.90 4.14 -6.93
C ILE A 149 -9.06 5.12 -7.08
N ASN A 150 -9.96 4.85 -8.03
CA ASN A 150 -11.26 5.50 -8.05
C ASN A 150 -12.20 4.73 -7.12
N ALA A 151 -12.53 5.31 -5.98
CA ALA A 151 -13.45 4.74 -4.99
C ALA A 151 -14.71 5.57 -4.79
N ASP A 152 -15.12 6.31 -5.83
CA ASP A 152 -16.30 7.17 -5.77
C ASP A 152 -17.58 6.36 -5.48
N GLY A 153 -17.64 5.11 -5.95
CA GLY A 153 -18.75 4.19 -5.67
C GLY A 153 -18.58 3.36 -4.39
N ALA A 154 -17.49 3.49 -3.64
CA ALA A 154 -17.13 2.52 -2.60
C ALA A 154 -17.99 2.65 -1.34
N SER A 155 -18.23 1.52 -0.68
CA SER A 155 -18.79 1.46 0.68
C SER A 155 -17.68 1.56 1.73
N LEU A 156 -16.49 1.04 1.45
CA LEU A 156 -15.36 1.06 2.36
C LEU A 156 -14.04 0.99 1.59
N VAL A 157 -13.12 1.87 1.96
CA VAL A 157 -11.71 1.78 1.56
C VAL A 157 -10.87 1.79 2.83
N VAL A 158 -10.00 0.79 2.97
CA VAL A 158 -9.00 0.73 4.03
C VAL A 158 -7.62 0.65 3.39
N LEU A 159 -6.75 1.62 3.67
CA LEU A 159 -5.36 1.64 3.21
C LEU A 159 -4.43 1.65 4.42
N ARG A 160 -4.11 0.48 4.94
CA ARG A 160 -3.21 0.31 6.09
C ARG A 160 -1.86 -0.22 5.62
N TYR A 161 -0.77 0.46 6.00
CA TYR A 161 0.59 0.15 5.54
C TYR A 161 0.62 -0.17 4.03
N THR A 162 0.04 0.74 3.25
CA THR A 162 -0.08 0.59 1.80
C THR A 162 0.75 1.65 1.12
N ASP A 163 1.72 1.20 0.32
CA ASP A 163 2.56 2.07 -0.49
C ASP A 163 1.94 2.21 -1.87
N LEU A 164 1.44 3.41 -2.17
CA LEU A 164 1.01 3.79 -3.51
C LEU A 164 2.03 4.75 -4.12
N GLY A 165 2.48 4.46 -5.33
CA GLY A 165 3.35 5.37 -6.08
C GLY A 165 2.94 5.47 -7.54
N TYR A 166 3.33 6.57 -8.19
CA TYR A 166 3.17 6.79 -9.62
C TYR A 166 1.71 6.84 -10.11
N VAL A 167 0.78 7.20 -9.22
CA VAL A 167 -0.66 7.37 -9.51
C VAL A 167 -0.96 8.70 -10.20
N GLY A 168 -2.18 8.84 -10.73
CA GLY A 168 -2.68 10.10 -11.28
C GLY A 168 -2.54 10.23 -12.79
N GLY A 169 -2.55 9.10 -13.51
CA GLY A 169 -2.48 9.12 -14.97
C GLY A 169 -3.65 9.87 -15.63
N PRO A 170 -3.48 10.36 -16.86
CA PRO A 170 -4.43 11.23 -17.52
C PRO A 170 -5.77 10.56 -17.88
N TYR A 171 -6.84 11.32 -17.91
CA TYR A 171 -8.11 10.90 -18.51
C TYR A 171 -8.00 10.71 -20.02
N GLY A 172 -8.73 9.72 -20.54
CA GLY A 172 -8.96 9.51 -21.98
C GLY A 172 -9.96 10.50 -22.57
N ALA A 173 -10.31 10.26 -23.84
CA ALA A 173 -11.27 11.09 -24.56
C ALA A 173 -12.64 11.21 -23.86
N ASN A 174 -13.01 10.21 -23.07
CA ASN A 174 -14.26 10.15 -22.32
C ASN A 174 -14.04 10.49 -20.84
N ALA A 175 -13.47 11.67 -20.57
CA ALA A 175 -13.30 12.16 -19.21
C ALA A 175 -14.66 12.40 -18.52
N PRO A 176 -14.80 12.17 -17.20
CA PRO A 176 -16.01 12.52 -16.46
C PRO A 176 -16.29 14.03 -16.49
N THR A 177 -17.54 14.42 -16.27
CA THR A 177 -17.93 15.84 -16.16
C THR A 177 -17.05 16.58 -15.16
N GLY A 178 -16.52 17.73 -15.57
CA GLY A 178 -15.59 18.53 -14.76
C GLY A 178 -14.12 18.26 -15.04
N TYR A 179 -13.79 17.27 -15.89
CA TYR A 179 -12.45 16.97 -16.35
C TYR A 179 -12.41 16.95 -17.88
N ALA A 180 -11.27 17.33 -18.45
CA ALA A 180 -10.95 17.23 -19.87
C ALA A 180 -10.05 16.02 -20.15
N ALA A 181 -10.00 15.60 -21.42
CA ALA A 181 -9.02 14.62 -21.86
C ALA A 181 -7.60 15.15 -21.62
N GLY A 182 -6.73 14.33 -21.02
CA GLY A 182 -5.38 14.72 -20.63
C GLY A 182 -5.26 15.24 -19.19
N ASP A 183 -6.36 15.65 -18.54
CA ASP A 183 -6.32 16.04 -17.13
C ASP A 183 -5.89 14.84 -16.27
N PRO A 184 -5.07 15.07 -15.21
CA PRO A 184 -4.66 14.00 -14.33
C PRO A 184 -5.84 13.46 -13.53
N LYS A 185 -5.95 12.13 -13.43
CA LYS A 185 -6.85 11.49 -12.47
C LYS A 185 -6.39 11.82 -11.04
N LEU A 186 -7.32 11.85 -10.10
CA LEU A 186 -6.95 11.84 -8.69
C LEU A 186 -6.31 10.48 -8.35
N GLY A 187 -5.18 10.50 -7.65
CA GLY A 187 -4.48 9.26 -7.31
C GLY A 187 -5.31 8.32 -6.41
N ILE A 188 -6.12 8.91 -5.54
CA ILE A 188 -7.17 8.23 -4.79
C ILE A 188 -8.38 9.17 -4.77
N SER A 189 -9.54 8.70 -5.20
CA SER A 189 -10.79 9.47 -5.17
C SER A 189 -11.86 8.74 -4.36
N MET A 190 -12.70 9.50 -3.65
CA MET A 190 -13.92 9.03 -3.00
C MET A 190 -14.96 10.15 -3.00
N LEU A 191 -15.14 10.77 -4.17
CA LEU A 191 -15.88 12.03 -4.34
C LEU A 191 -17.40 11.83 -4.28
N ALA A 192 -17.92 10.74 -4.88
CA ALA A 192 -19.36 10.43 -4.91
C ALA A 192 -19.80 9.49 -3.78
N LYS A 193 -19.30 9.76 -2.57
CA LYS A 193 -19.39 8.88 -1.40
C LYS A 193 -20.81 8.38 -1.11
N LYS A 194 -21.00 7.05 -1.06
CA LYS A 194 -22.24 6.42 -0.58
C LYS A 194 -22.55 6.81 0.87
N LEU A 195 -23.82 6.80 1.24
CA LEU A 195 -24.25 7.01 2.62
C LEU A 195 -23.52 6.02 3.55
N ASN A 196 -22.94 6.53 4.63
CA ASN A 196 -22.14 5.78 5.61
C ASN A 196 -20.81 5.18 5.11
N ALA A 197 -20.37 5.51 3.90
CA ALA A 197 -19.10 4.97 3.43
C ALA A 197 -17.92 5.45 4.31
N LYS A 198 -16.81 4.72 4.29
CA LYS A 198 -15.64 5.05 5.12
C LYS A 198 -14.35 4.95 4.31
N PHE A 199 -13.45 5.88 4.59
CA PHE A 199 -12.06 5.84 4.17
C PHE A 199 -11.23 5.79 5.45
N VAL A 200 -10.39 4.76 5.61
CA VAL A 200 -9.65 4.47 6.84
C VAL A 200 -8.19 4.16 6.54
#